data_AF-A0AA50Q4V0-F1
#
_entry.id   AF-A0AA50Q4V0-F1
#
_cell.length_a   1.000
_cell.length_b   1.000
_cell.length_c   1.000
_cell.angle_alpha   90.00
_cell.angle_beta   90.00
_cell.angle_gamma   90.00
#
_symmetry.space_group_name_H-M   'P 1'
#
loop_
_entity.id
_entity.type
_entity.pdbx_description
1 polymer ?
#
loop_
_entity_poly.entity_id
_entity_poly.type
_entity_poly.pdbx_seq_one_letter_code
_entity_poly.pdbx_strand_id
1 'polypeptide(L)' 'MSLNNEIILKSLIGFGLFFFIIWLVLACILIFSGSAEFSVKGLGLSFLVLQIPTLVLVIKTKLRLSRSAIK' A
#
# COMPACT_ATOMS: atom_id res chain seq x y z
N MET A 1 -13.62 10.91 -16.21
CA MET A 1 -12.34 10.27 -15.81
C MET A 1 -11.94 9.33 -16.94
N SER A 2 -10.70 9.33 -17.45
CA SER A 2 -10.35 8.41 -18.55
C SER A 2 -10.34 6.96 -18.03
N LEU A 3 -10.65 5.98 -18.89
CA LEU A 3 -10.69 4.56 -18.54
C LEU A 3 -9.39 4.09 -17.86
N ASN A 4 -8.25 4.61 -18.30
CA ASN A 4 -6.94 4.32 -17.72
C ASN A 4 -6.82 4.81 -16.27
N ASN A 5 -7.36 5.98 -15.94
CA ASN A 5 -7.35 6.50 -14.58
C ASN A 5 -8.23 5.65 -13.65
N GLU A 6 -9.33 5.10 -14.15
CA GLU A 6 -10.21 4.23 -13.36
C GLU A 6 -9.56 2.88 -13.05
N ILE A 7 -8.87 2.28 -14.03
CA ILE A 7 -8.10 1.03 -13.85
C ILE A 7 -6.96 1.25 -12.85
N ILE A 8 -6.25 2.38 -12.95
CA ILE A 8 -5.18 2.74 -12.01
C ILE A 8 -5.76 2.89 -10.59
N LEU A 9 -6.87 3.62 -10.44
CA LEU A 9 -7.48 3.86 -9.13
C LEU A 9 -8.00 2.57 -8.49
N LYS A 10 -8.72 1.73 -9.24
CA LYS A 10 -9.19 0.41 -8.74
C LYS A 10 -8.03 -0.47 -8.30
N SER A 11 -6.95 -0.50 -9.08
CA SER A 11 -5.76 -1.26 -8.73
C SER A 11 -5.05 -0.70 -7.50
N LEU A 12 -4.98 0.62 -7.36
CA LEU A 12 -4.33 1.31 -6.24
C LEU A 12 -5.10 1.10 -4.93
N ILE A 13 -6.43 1.11 -5.00
CA ILE A 13 -7.30 0.73 -3.88
C ILE A 13 -7.08 -0.74 -3.52
N GLY A 14 -7.09 -1.65 -4.50
CA GLY A 14 -6.92 -3.09 -4.26
C GLY A 14 -5.58 -3.43 -3.59
N PHE A 15 -4.47 -2.92 -4.14
CA PHE A 15 -3.15 -3.13 -3.54
C PHE A 15 -3.00 -2.41 -2.19
N GLY A 16 -3.50 -1.18 -2.07
CA GLY A 16 -3.50 -0.47 -0.79
C GLY A 16 -4.23 -1.24 0.29
N LEU A 17 -5.39 -1.81 -0.02
CA LEU A 17 -6.19 -2.59 0.94
C LEU A 17 -5.50 -3.90 1.33
N PHE A 18 -4.83 -4.57 0.38
CA PHE A 18 -4.03 -5.76 0.66
C PHE A 18 -2.89 -5.48 1.66
N PHE A 19 -2.08 -4.45 1.40
CA PHE A 19 -0.97 -4.08 2.29
C PHE A 19 -1.44 -3.51 3.63
N PHE A 20 -2.60 -2.85 3.65
CA PHE A 20 -3.23 -2.43 4.90
C PHE A 20 -3.61 -3.62 5.78
N ILE A 21 -4.18 -4.68 5.20
CA ILE A 21 -4.51 -5.91 5.95
C ILE A 21 -3.24 -6.56 6.50
N ILE A 22 -2.18 -6.69 5.69
CA ILE A 22 -0.90 -7.24 6.15
C ILE A 22 -0.35 -6.42 7.33
N TRP A 23 -0.35 -5.10 7.19
CA TRP A 23 0.09 -4.19 8.25
C TRP A 23 -0.75 -4.38 9.53
N LEU A 24 -2.07 -4.50 9.40
CA LEU A 24 -2.99 -4.66 10.52
C LEU A 24 -2.75 -5.99 11.27
N VAL A 25 -2.50 -7.08 10.52
CA VAL A 25 -2.12 -8.38 11.11
C VAL A 25 -0.80 -8.28 11.86
N LEU A 26 0.23 -7.68 11.24
CA LEU A 26 1.53 -7.50 11.88
C LEU A 26 1.43 -6.63 13.14
N ALA A 27 0.66 -5.55 13.08
CA ALA A 27 0.38 -4.68 14.23
C ALA A 27 -0.32 -5.44 15.35
N CYS A 28 -1.32 -6.27 15.05
CA CYS A 28 -1.97 -7.12 16.05
C CYS A 28 -0.99 -8.10 16.70
N ILE A 29 -0.21 -8.85 15.91
CA ILE A 29 0.77 -9.82 16.44
C ILE A 29 1.73 -9.11 17.39
N LEU A 30 2.24 -7.95 16.97
CA LEU A 30 3.12 -7.12 17.74
C LEU A 30 2.48 -6.71 19.08
N ILE A 31 1.27 -6.15 19.06
CA ILE A 31 0.53 -5.73 20.27
C ILE A 31 0.31 -6.92 21.22
N PHE A 32 -0.15 -8.06 20.72
CA PHE A 32 -0.45 -9.24 21.55
C PHE A 32 0.79 -9.97 22.06
N SER A 33 1.93 -9.86 21.37
CA SER A 33 3.19 -10.47 21.80
C SER A 33 3.86 -9.77 22.98
N GLY A 34 3.40 -8.56 23.36
CA GLY A 34 3.98 -7.77 24.45
C GLY A 34 5.47 -7.41 24.25
N SER A 35 5.99 -7.60 23.04
CA SER A 35 7.43 -7.64 22.75
C SER A 35 8.04 -6.26 22.46
N ALA A 36 7.24 -5.20 22.36
CA ALA A 36 7.74 -3.86 22.10
C ALA A 36 6.94 -2.78 22.86
N GLU A 37 7.63 -1.71 23.25
CA GLU A 37 7.00 -0.46 23.69
C GLU A 37 6.26 0.15 22.49
N PHE A 38 4.96 -0.09 22.39
CA PHE A 38 4.15 0.40 21.29
C PHE A 38 3.83 1.88 21.44
N SER A 39 4.53 2.71 20.67
CA SER A 39 4.09 4.09 20.43
C SER A 39 3.11 4.12 19.25
N VAL A 40 1.97 4.80 19.43
CA VAL A 40 1.02 5.10 18.34
C VAL A 40 1.73 5.75 17.14
N LYS A 41 2.77 6.56 17.41
CA LYS A 41 3.61 7.18 16.37
C LYS A 41 4.41 6.15 15.58
N GLY A 42 4.94 5.12 16.24
CA GLY A 42 5.68 4.02 15.60
C GLY A 42 4.79 3.17 14.70
N LEU A 43 3.57 2.85 15.16
CA LEU A 43 2.56 2.18 14.34
C LEU A 43 2.22 3.01 13.10
N GLY A 44 1.95 4.31 13.26
CA GLY A 44 1.70 5.21 12.13
C GLY A 44 2.86 5.30 11.14
N LEU A 45 4.11 5.37 11.62
CA LEU A 45 5.30 5.37 10.77
C LEU A 45 5.46 4.06 9.99
N SER A 46 5.27 2.91 10.66
CA SER A 46 5.35 1.60 10.01
C SER A 46 4.30 1.44 8.90
N PHE A 47 3.11 2.01 9.10
CA PHE A 47 2.07 2.04 8.07
C PHE A 47 2.53 2.85 6.86
N LEU A 48 3.06 4.07 7.07
CA LEU A 48 3.54 4.93 5.97
C LEU A 48 4.69 4.28 5.20
N VAL A 49 5.63 3.62 5.90
CA VAL A 49 6.76 2.91 5.29
C VAL A 49 6.31 1.77 4.39
N LEU A 50 5.20 1.09 4.71
CA LEU A 50 4.62 0.06 3.84
C LEU A 50 3.80 0.67 2.70
N GLN A 51 3.04 1.73 2.99
CA GLN A 51 2.01 2.22 2.08
C GLN A 51 2.53 3.16 1.00
N ILE A 52 3.51 4.02 1.32
CA ILE A 52 4.08 4.96 0.36
C ILE A 52 4.82 4.22 -0.79
N PRO A 53 5.75 3.28 -0.53
CA PRO A 53 6.44 2.57 -1.60
C PRO A 53 5.48 1.75 -2.46
N THR A 54 4.46 1.14 -1.86
CA THR A 54 3.42 0.42 -2.58
C THR A 54 2.69 1.33 -3.56
N LEU A 55 2.27 2.52 -3.10
CA LEU A 55 1.61 3.51 -3.96
C LEU A 55 2.50 3.91 -5.14
N VAL A 56 3.79 4.18 -4.88
CA VAL A 56 4.77 4.54 -5.90
C VAL A 56 4.96 3.41 -6.92
N LEU A 57 5.09 2.17 -6.47
CA LEU A 57 5.27 1.00 -7.33
C LEU A 57 4.04 0.74 -8.20
N VAL A 58 2.83 0.83 -7.63
CA VAL A 58 1.58 0.64 -8.39
C VAL A 58 1.45 1.71 -9.47
N ILE A 59 1.67 2.99 -9.12
CA ILE A 59 1.59 4.09 -10.08
C ILE A 59 2.64 3.91 -11.18
N LYS A 60 3.91 3.70 -10.83
CA LYS A 60 5.00 3.53 -11.82
C LYS A 60 4.75 2.36 -12.76
N THR A 61 4.31 1.22 -12.22
CA THR A 61 4.10 0.00 -13.01
C THR A 61 2.95 0.17 -13.98
N LYS A 62 1.84 0.76 -13.54
CA LYS A 62 0.68 0.97 -14.41
C LYS A 62 0.90 2.07 -15.45
N LEU A 63 1.62 3.15 -15.12
CA LEU A 63 2.04 4.15 -16.11
C LEU A 63 2.97 3.54 -17.17
N ARG A 64 3.88 2.65 -16.78
CA ARG A 64 4.77 1.94 -17.71
C ARG A 64 3.99 1.00 -18.62
N LEU A 65 3.04 0.23 -18.09
CA LEU A 65 2.18 -0.67 -18.87
C LEU A 65 1.26 0.11 -19.82
N SER A 66 0.69 1.23 -19.38
CA SER A 66 -0.14 2.10 -20.23
C SER A 66 0.64 2.71 -21.38
N ARG A 67 1.92 3.08 -21.18
CA ARG A 67 2.79 3.51 -22.30
C ARG A 67 3.18 2.35 -23.21
N SER A 68 3.38 1.15 -22.65
CA SER A 68 3.79 -0.03 -23.42
C SER A 68 2.69 -0.59 -24.31
N ALA A 69 1.41 -0.40 -23.94
CA ALA A 69 0.26 -0.85 -24.74
C ALA A 69 -0.06 0.06 -25.93
N ILE A 70 0.64 1.20 -26.09
CA ILE A 70 0.47 2.15 -27.19
C ILE A 70 1.50 1.90 -28.33
N LYS A 71 2.37 0.88 -28.18
CA LYS A 71 3.24 0.36 -29.25
C LYS A 71 2.67 -0.94 -29.78
#